data_AF-A0A2V7EXH3-F1
#
_entry.id   AF-A0A2V7EXH3-F1
#
_cell.length_a   1.000
_cell.length_b   1.000
_cell.length_c   1.000
_cell.angle_alpha   90.00
_cell.angle_beta   90.00
_cell.angle_gamma   90.00
#
_symmetry.space_group_name_H-M   'P 1'
#
loop_
_entity.id
_entity.type
_entity.pdbx_description
1 polymer ?
#
loop_
_entity_poly.entity_id
_entity_poly.type
_entity_poly.pdbx_seq_one_letter_code
_entity_poly.pdbx_strand_id
1 'polypeptide(L)'
;MGSSFALVLHTHLPMVLNHGRWPHGSDWLCEAAFECYLPLLETAHRLVADGISPKWTINLSPVLTEQLASPEFQKELSFYYENVRRACVESREHFDRGGNKEIVRLTFFWEEFYERMWEMHRRIGGDIPGTFAELQRGGHIEIITCPATHGYLPLLGRDESIHLQLRTAVETHRRHFGQAPRGIWLPECAYRPRYEWTPPSGRDSGRVRWVRPGIEELLAAHGLEYFVADAHLVSAGPPVFLYRDFVPLKAPRDEPASSVPGTKARSPYAPYRVASRGGAGTAVAFIRDPRTTLQVWSREH
;
A
#
# COMPACT_ATOMS: atom_id res chain seq x y z
N MET A 1 14.76 26.04 11.14
CA MET A 1 14.39 24.61 11.06
C MET A 1 13.69 24.40 9.74
N GLY A 2 14.17 23.49 8.89
CA GLY A 2 13.58 23.22 7.57
C GLY A 2 12.21 22.53 7.68
N SER A 3 11.45 22.54 6.59
CA SER A 3 10.19 21.78 6.46
C SER A 3 10.45 20.27 6.56
N SER A 4 9.57 19.53 7.25
CA SER A 4 9.63 18.07 7.31
C SER A 4 9.03 17.44 6.05
N PHE A 5 9.65 16.38 5.55
CA PHE A 5 9.15 15.57 4.43
C PHE A 5 8.99 14.12 4.89
N ALA A 6 7.84 13.52 4.61
CA ALA A 6 7.52 12.14 4.96
C ALA A 6 7.10 11.39 3.69
N LEU A 7 7.97 10.52 3.20
CA LEU A 7 7.65 9.58 2.12
C LEU A 7 6.93 8.37 2.70
N VAL A 8 5.70 8.11 2.26
CA VAL A 8 4.92 6.93 2.65
C VAL A 8 4.72 6.03 1.43
N LEU A 9 5.29 4.83 1.46
CA LEU A 9 5.17 3.83 0.41
C LEU A 9 4.07 2.84 0.78
N HIS A 10 3.01 2.75 -0.03
CA HIS A 10 1.94 1.76 0.19
C HIS A 10 2.20 0.48 -0.60
N THR A 11 2.47 -0.63 0.08
CA THR A 11 2.84 -1.91 -0.54
C THR A 11 1.78 -2.97 -0.27
N HIS A 12 1.02 -3.30 -1.33
CA HIS A 12 -0.09 -4.22 -1.26
C HIS A 12 -0.25 -5.03 -2.55
N LEU A 13 -0.51 -6.33 -2.39
CA LEU A 13 -1.12 -7.20 -3.39
C LEU A 13 -2.18 -8.05 -2.70
N PRO A 14 -3.30 -8.38 -3.38
CA PRO A 14 -4.27 -9.33 -2.85
C PRO A 14 -3.66 -10.73 -2.71
N MET A 15 -4.40 -11.66 -2.11
CA MET A 15 -3.99 -13.07 -2.08
C MET A 15 -3.98 -13.64 -3.50
N VAL A 16 -2.79 -13.91 -4.03
CA VAL A 16 -2.56 -14.44 -5.37
C VAL A 16 -1.82 -15.77 -5.36
N LEU A 17 -1.04 -16.06 -4.31
CA LEU A 17 -0.40 -17.37 -4.16
C LEU A 17 -1.45 -18.49 -4.21
N ASN A 18 -1.16 -19.53 -4.99
CA ASN A 18 -2.03 -20.67 -5.24
C ASN A 18 -3.37 -20.34 -5.94
N HIS A 19 -3.53 -19.15 -6.51
CA HIS A 19 -4.76 -18.71 -7.20
C HIS A 19 -4.52 -18.40 -8.69
N GLY A 20 -3.67 -19.19 -9.33
CA GLY A 20 -3.22 -18.97 -10.71
C GLY A 20 -1.85 -18.30 -10.78
N ARG A 21 -1.20 -18.40 -11.95
CA ARG A 21 0.13 -17.80 -12.19
C ARG A 21 0.04 -16.60 -13.13
N TRP A 22 -0.43 -16.82 -14.35
CA TRP A 22 -0.46 -15.84 -15.44
C TRP A 22 -1.84 -15.78 -16.12
N PRO A 23 -2.30 -14.61 -16.61
CA PRO A 23 -1.66 -13.28 -16.58
C PRO A 23 -1.86 -12.52 -15.27
N HIS A 24 -2.69 -13.07 -14.38
CA HIS A 24 -3.01 -12.50 -13.07
C HIS A 24 -2.85 -13.63 -12.05
N GLY A 25 -2.00 -13.44 -11.04
CA GLY A 25 -1.63 -14.52 -10.13
C GLY A 25 -0.28 -14.30 -9.45
N SER A 26 0.42 -15.39 -9.15
CA SER A 26 1.74 -15.34 -8.49
C SER A 26 2.80 -14.56 -9.29
N ASP A 27 2.65 -14.40 -10.60
CA ASP A 27 3.56 -13.59 -11.42
C ASP A 27 3.59 -12.13 -10.94
N TRP A 28 2.44 -11.55 -10.56
CA TRP A 28 2.40 -10.19 -9.98
C TRP A 28 3.22 -10.06 -8.70
N LEU A 29 3.18 -11.09 -7.85
CA LEU A 29 3.95 -11.12 -6.61
C LEU A 29 5.45 -11.24 -6.89
N CYS A 30 5.83 -12.04 -7.90
CA CYS A 30 7.21 -12.22 -8.31
C CYS A 30 7.78 -10.97 -9.00
N GLU A 31 7.02 -10.36 -9.91
CA GLU A 31 7.32 -9.07 -10.56
C GLU A 31 7.57 -8.00 -9.49
N ALA A 32 6.64 -7.84 -8.55
CA ALA A 32 6.79 -6.86 -7.48
C ALA A 32 8.00 -7.16 -6.57
N ALA A 33 8.32 -8.43 -6.32
CA ALA A 33 9.51 -8.79 -5.56
C ALA A 33 10.81 -8.37 -6.28
N PHE A 34 10.93 -8.73 -7.57
CA PHE A 34 12.12 -8.43 -8.39
C PHE A 34 12.27 -6.95 -8.72
N GLU A 35 11.18 -6.27 -9.04
CA GLU A 35 11.23 -4.93 -9.64
C GLU A 35 10.88 -3.81 -8.65
N CYS A 36 10.43 -4.15 -7.43
CA CYS A 36 10.10 -3.17 -6.40
C CYS A 36 10.75 -3.51 -5.04
N TYR A 37 10.42 -4.65 -4.45
CA TYR A 37 10.78 -4.91 -3.04
C TYR A 37 12.29 -5.12 -2.85
N LEU A 38 12.91 -5.95 -3.68
CA LEU A 38 14.37 -6.18 -3.63
C LEU A 38 15.17 -4.92 -4.01
N PRO A 39 14.81 -4.14 -5.06
CA PRO A 39 15.43 -2.84 -5.32
C PRO A 39 15.30 -1.83 -4.17
N LEU A 40 14.16 -1.79 -3.48
CA LEU A 40 13.97 -0.93 -2.30
C LEU A 40 14.89 -1.35 -1.15
N LEU A 41 15.00 -2.65 -0.87
CA LEU A 41 15.90 -3.18 0.16
C LEU A 41 17.37 -2.91 -0.19
N GLU A 42 17.76 -3.12 -1.44
CA GLU A 42 19.12 -2.81 -1.91
C GLU A 42 19.43 -1.32 -1.76
N THR A 43 18.49 -0.45 -2.13
CA THR A 43 18.62 1.00 -1.96
C THR A 43 18.76 1.38 -0.49
N ALA A 44 17.94 0.80 0.39
CA ALA A 44 18.01 1.05 1.83
C ALA A 44 19.34 0.60 2.41
N HIS A 45 19.82 -0.61 2.07
CA HIS A 45 21.12 -1.11 2.51
C HIS A 45 22.28 -0.24 2.03
N ARG A 46 22.26 0.20 0.77
CA ARG A 46 23.28 1.13 0.24
C ARG A 46 23.30 2.43 1.04
N LEU A 47 22.14 3.08 1.21
CA LEU A 47 22.04 4.33 1.97
C LEU A 47 22.57 4.16 3.40
N VAL A 48 22.18 3.08 4.09
CA VAL A 48 22.64 2.80 5.45
C VAL A 48 24.15 2.54 5.50
N ALA A 49 24.71 1.82 4.53
CA ALA A 49 26.15 1.59 4.42
C ALA A 49 26.93 2.91 4.21
N ASP A 50 26.34 3.87 3.50
CA ASP A 50 26.89 5.21 3.29
C ASP A 50 26.66 6.15 4.50
N GLY A 51 26.10 5.66 5.61
CA GLY A 51 25.79 6.45 6.81
C GLY A 51 24.53 7.32 6.68
N ILE A 52 23.72 7.10 5.65
CA ILE A 52 22.49 7.86 5.37
C ILE A 52 21.28 7.00 5.78
N SER A 53 20.47 7.52 6.69
CA SER A 53 19.20 6.86 7.05
C SER A 53 18.07 7.29 6.09
N PRO A 54 17.38 6.36 5.41
CA PRO A 54 16.30 6.69 4.47
C PRO A 54 15.13 7.46 5.10
N LYS A 55 14.75 7.11 6.35
CA LYS A 55 13.66 7.73 7.13
C LYS A 55 12.29 7.74 6.42
N TRP A 56 12.06 6.82 5.48
CA TRP A 56 10.75 6.62 4.88
C TRP A 56 9.82 5.78 5.78
N THR A 57 8.53 5.87 5.51
CA THR A 57 7.50 5.00 6.07
C THR A 57 7.05 4.04 4.97
N ILE A 58 6.92 2.76 5.28
CA ILE A 58 6.43 1.74 4.36
C ILE A 58 5.25 0.99 4.98
N ASN A 59 4.16 0.85 4.24
CA ASN A 59 3.11 -0.07 4.59
C ASN A 59 3.38 -1.43 3.94
N LEU A 60 3.52 -2.48 4.75
CA LEU A 60 3.41 -3.85 4.28
C LEU A 60 2.04 -4.39 4.69
N SER A 61 1.14 -4.59 3.72
CA SER A 61 -0.19 -5.12 4.03
C SER A 61 -0.09 -6.51 4.68
N PRO A 62 -0.96 -6.87 5.64
CA PRO A 62 -0.90 -8.19 6.29
C PRO A 62 -0.97 -9.35 5.30
N VAL A 63 -1.91 -9.29 4.35
CA VAL A 63 -2.04 -10.31 3.29
C VAL A 63 -0.80 -10.43 2.39
N LEU A 64 -0.12 -9.32 2.08
CA LEU A 64 1.15 -9.38 1.34
C LEU A 64 2.26 -10.00 2.21
N THR A 65 2.33 -9.62 3.48
CA THR A 65 3.35 -10.11 4.42
C THR A 65 3.24 -11.62 4.60
N GLU A 66 2.02 -12.16 4.74
CA GLU A 66 1.79 -13.61 4.80
C GLU A 66 2.28 -14.32 3.53
N GLN A 67 2.04 -13.72 2.36
CA GLN A 67 2.47 -14.31 1.09
C GLN A 67 4.00 -14.30 0.95
N LEU A 68 4.66 -13.20 1.27
CA LEU A 68 6.12 -13.09 1.19
C LEU A 68 6.83 -14.03 2.18
N ALA A 69 6.22 -14.31 3.33
CA ALA A 69 6.74 -15.23 4.33
C ALA A 69 6.44 -16.72 4.05
N SER A 70 5.65 -17.03 3.01
CA SER A 70 5.24 -18.40 2.70
C SER A 70 6.35 -19.17 1.96
N PRO A 71 6.59 -20.46 2.30
CA PRO A 71 7.50 -21.31 1.52
C PRO A 71 7.06 -21.52 0.06
N GLU A 72 5.77 -21.39 -0.23
CA GLU A 72 5.25 -21.46 -1.60
C GLU A 72 5.74 -20.28 -2.44
N PHE A 73 5.85 -19.07 -1.86
CA PHE A 73 6.42 -17.92 -2.56
C PHE A 73 7.85 -18.16 -3.01
N GLN A 74 8.68 -18.79 -2.19
CA GLN A 74 10.06 -19.13 -2.54
C GLN A 74 10.14 -20.02 -3.79
N LYS A 75 9.20 -20.97 -3.94
CA LYS A 75 9.10 -21.84 -5.11
C LYS A 75 8.68 -21.06 -6.35
N GLU A 76 7.65 -20.22 -6.22
CA GLU A 76 7.16 -19.39 -7.31
C GLU A 76 8.22 -18.40 -7.80
N LEU A 77 8.93 -17.74 -6.88
CA LEU A 77 9.97 -16.78 -7.20
C LEU A 77 11.16 -17.43 -7.93
N SER A 78 11.58 -18.63 -7.48
CA SER A 78 12.62 -19.39 -8.17
C SER A 78 12.19 -19.82 -9.57
N PHE A 79 10.94 -20.26 -9.73
CA PHE A 79 10.41 -20.61 -11.05
C PHE A 79 10.32 -19.39 -11.98
N TYR A 80 9.88 -18.24 -11.45
CA TYR A 80 9.82 -16.98 -12.18
C TYR A 80 11.21 -16.53 -12.64
N TYR A 81 12.22 -16.59 -11.77
CA TYR A 81 13.60 -16.25 -12.08
C TYR A 81 14.17 -17.07 -13.26
N GLU A 82 13.97 -18.39 -13.25
CA GLU A 82 14.42 -19.24 -14.37
C GLU A 82 13.70 -18.90 -15.68
N ASN A 83 12.42 -18.53 -15.61
CA ASN A 83 11.66 -18.12 -16.79
C ASN A 83 12.15 -16.79 -17.37
N VAL A 84 12.40 -15.77 -16.54
CA VAL A 84 12.89 -14.46 -17.05
C VAL A 84 14.30 -14.57 -17.61
N ARG A 85 15.16 -15.43 -17.05
CA ARG A 85 16.48 -15.72 -17.62
C ARG A 85 16.39 -16.38 -18.98
N ARG A 86 15.56 -17.42 -19.10
CA ARG A 86 15.31 -18.06 -20.39
C ARG A 86 14.75 -17.07 -21.41
N ALA A 87 13.81 -16.22 -21.00
CA ALA A 87 13.23 -15.19 -21.86
C ALA A 87 14.28 -14.18 -22.35
N CYS A 88 15.26 -13.80 -21.52
CA CYS A 88 16.37 -12.93 -21.94
C CYS A 88 17.22 -13.58 -23.04
N VAL A 89 17.57 -14.86 -22.89
CA VAL A 89 18.36 -15.62 -23.89
C VAL A 89 17.58 -15.79 -25.20
N GLU A 90 16.32 -16.26 -25.12
CA GLU A 90 15.48 -16.46 -26.31
C GLU A 90 15.21 -15.16 -27.05
N SER A 91 14.96 -14.06 -26.31
CA SER A 91 14.78 -12.73 -26.89
C SER A 91 16.05 -12.26 -27.60
N ARG A 92 17.23 -12.46 -26.97
CA ARG A 92 18.52 -12.10 -27.56
C ARG A 92 18.72 -12.77 -28.92
N GLU A 93 18.52 -14.08 -28.99
CA GLU A 93 18.65 -14.84 -30.23
C GLU A 93 17.64 -14.39 -31.29
N HIS A 94 16.39 -14.13 -30.89
CA HIS A 94 15.35 -13.65 -31.79
C HIS A 94 15.72 -12.29 -32.41
N PHE A 95 16.10 -11.32 -31.57
CA PHE A 95 16.38 -9.96 -32.02
C PHE A 95 17.73 -9.83 -32.74
N ASP A 96 18.71 -10.67 -32.42
CA ASP A 96 19.99 -10.74 -33.14
C ASP A 96 19.79 -11.20 -34.59
N ARG A 97 18.97 -12.24 -34.82
CA ARG A 97 18.58 -12.65 -36.18
C ARG A 97 17.90 -11.54 -36.99
N GLY A 98 17.17 -10.66 -36.31
CA GLY A 98 16.53 -9.49 -36.91
C GLY A 98 17.43 -8.26 -37.05
N GLY A 99 18.70 -8.33 -36.62
CA GLY A 99 19.64 -7.20 -36.66
C GLY A 99 19.34 -6.07 -35.66
N ASN A 100 18.46 -6.30 -34.67
CA ASN A 100 18.00 -5.29 -33.72
C ASN A 100 19.00 -5.11 -32.55
N LYS A 101 20.19 -4.57 -32.86
CA LYS A 101 21.32 -4.47 -31.91
C LYS A 101 20.99 -3.74 -30.60
N GLU A 102 20.12 -2.73 -30.63
CA GLU A 102 19.73 -2.00 -29.41
C GLU A 102 18.85 -2.86 -28.48
N ILE A 103 17.93 -3.65 -29.03
CA ILE A 103 17.11 -4.58 -28.22
C ILE A 103 18.00 -5.68 -27.66
N VAL A 104 18.94 -6.20 -28.45
CA VAL A 104 19.94 -7.17 -27.97
C VAL A 104 20.70 -6.63 -26.75
N ARG A 105 21.15 -5.37 -26.77
CA ARG A 105 21.79 -4.73 -25.59
C ARG A 105 20.88 -4.70 -24.37
N LEU A 106 19.59 -4.39 -24.55
CA LEU A 106 18.62 -4.40 -23.44
C LEU A 106 18.45 -5.79 -22.82
N THR A 107 18.56 -6.88 -23.60
CA THR A 107 18.49 -8.23 -23.03
C THR A 107 19.62 -8.52 -22.04
N PHE A 108 20.82 -7.97 -22.27
CA PHE A 108 21.94 -8.10 -21.33
C PHE A 108 21.70 -7.30 -20.05
N PHE A 109 21.18 -6.08 -20.17
CA PHE A 109 20.80 -5.26 -19.03
C PHE A 109 19.78 -5.97 -18.13
N TRP A 110 18.72 -6.53 -18.71
CA TRP A 110 17.69 -7.23 -17.95
C TRP A 110 18.21 -8.53 -17.33
N GLU A 111 19.03 -9.30 -18.05
CA GLU A 111 19.68 -10.47 -17.47
C GLU A 111 20.53 -10.11 -16.24
N GLU A 112 21.35 -9.06 -16.34
CA GLU A 112 22.16 -8.56 -15.21
C GLU A 112 21.29 -8.06 -14.05
N PHE A 113 20.19 -7.35 -14.37
CA PHE A 113 19.24 -6.87 -13.36
C PHE A 113 18.63 -8.03 -12.56
N TYR A 114 18.08 -9.04 -13.24
CA TYR A 114 17.45 -10.17 -12.56
C TYR A 114 18.47 -11.02 -11.79
N GLU A 115 19.68 -11.21 -12.32
CA GLU A 115 20.76 -11.89 -11.60
C GLU A 115 21.11 -11.15 -10.30
N ARG A 116 21.32 -9.84 -10.37
CA ARG A 116 21.64 -8.99 -9.21
C ARG A 116 20.53 -9.01 -8.15
N MET A 117 19.26 -8.97 -8.56
CA MET A 117 18.14 -9.08 -7.63
C MET A 117 18.01 -10.47 -7.02
N TRP A 118 18.31 -11.52 -7.79
CA TRP A 118 18.36 -12.88 -7.27
C TRP A 118 19.49 -13.07 -6.24
N GLU A 119 20.67 -12.49 -6.50
CA GLU A 119 21.76 -12.44 -5.53
C GLU A 119 21.38 -11.67 -4.26
N MET A 120 20.69 -10.53 -4.39
CA MET A 120 20.18 -9.76 -3.26
C MET A 120 19.19 -10.60 -2.44
N HIS A 121 18.24 -11.28 -3.08
CA HIS A 121 17.30 -12.20 -2.44
C HIS A 121 18.03 -13.32 -1.67
N ARG A 122 19.07 -13.92 -2.26
CA ARG A 122 19.89 -14.94 -1.58
C ARG A 122 20.67 -14.37 -0.40
N ARG A 123 21.20 -13.16 -0.51
CA ARG A 123 21.96 -12.47 0.55
C ARG A 123 21.12 -12.25 1.80
N ILE A 124 19.83 -11.96 1.63
CA ILE A 124 18.87 -11.79 2.73
C ILE A 124 18.21 -13.11 3.18
N GLY A 125 18.70 -14.26 2.70
CA GLY A 125 18.12 -15.58 3.05
C GLY A 125 16.69 -15.78 2.56
N GLY A 126 16.24 -14.99 1.58
CA GLY A 126 14.87 -14.97 1.07
C GLY A 126 13.83 -14.30 1.97
N ASP A 127 14.24 -13.70 3.10
CA ASP A 127 13.33 -13.10 4.07
C ASP A 127 13.11 -11.61 3.83
N ILE A 128 12.29 -11.28 2.82
CA ILE A 128 11.95 -9.88 2.49
C ILE A 128 11.29 -9.17 3.69
N PRO A 129 10.24 -9.69 4.35
CA PRO A 129 9.64 -9.03 5.50
C PRO A 129 10.60 -8.85 6.67
N GLY A 130 11.40 -9.88 6.99
CA GLY A 130 12.40 -9.82 8.06
C GLY A 130 13.48 -8.79 7.82
N THR A 131 13.92 -8.63 6.56
CA THR A 131 14.91 -7.59 6.19
C THR A 131 14.35 -6.17 6.39
N PHE A 132 13.08 -5.93 6.04
CA PHE A 132 12.43 -4.66 6.40
C PHE A 132 12.33 -4.50 7.93
N ALA A 133 12.04 -5.59 8.66
CA ALA A 133 11.99 -5.57 10.12
C ALA A 133 13.34 -5.17 10.74
N GLU A 134 14.46 -5.63 10.18
CA GLU A 134 15.81 -5.24 10.59
C GLU A 134 16.06 -3.75 10.40
N LEU A 135 15.68 -3.21 9.23
CA LEU A 135 15.75 -1.78 8.95
C LEU A 135 14.90 -0.96 9.95
N GLN A 136 13.72 -1.46 10.33
CA GLN A 136 12.88 -0.82 11.35
C GLN A 136 13.55 -0.85 12.73
N ARG A 137 14.09 -2.00 13.15
CA ARG A 137 14.81 -2.14 14.43
C ARG A 137 16.04 -1.23 14.49
N GLY A 138 16.72 -1.03 13.36
CA GLY A 138 17.81 -0.05 13.22
C GLY A 138 17.37 1.42 13.21
N GLY A 139 16.06 1.70 13.24
CA GLY A 139 15.51 3.05 13.21
C GLY A 139 15.67 3.74 11.84
N HIS A 140 15.87 2.98 10.77
CA HIS A 140 16.06 3.51 9.43
C HIS A 140 14.75 3.80 8.71
N ILE A 141 13.72 3.02 9.01
CA ILE A 141 12.40 3.05 8.38
C ILE A 141 11.32 2.89 9.46
N GLU A 142 10.09 3.25 9.15
CA GLU A 142 8.92 2.87 9.92
C GLU A 142 8.01 1.96 9.09
N ILE A 143 7.63 0.81 9.62
CA ILE A 143 6.65 -0.08 9.01
C ILE A 143 5.28 0.21 9.63
N ILE A 144 4.29 0.51 8.80
CA ILE A 144 2.89 0.64 9.20
C ILE A 144 2.06 -0.52 8.65
N THR A 145 0.90 -0.79 9.27
CA THR A 145 0.00 -1.87 8.83
C THR A 145 -1.12 -1.34 7.93
N CYS A 146 -1.98 -2.23 7.42
CA CYS A 146 -3.28 -1.90 6.86
C CYS A 146 -4.28 -2.97 7.31
N PRO A 147 -5.61 -2.81 7.11
CA PRO A 147 -6.59 -3.88 7.32
C PRO A 147 -6.15 -5.21 6.70
N ALA A 148 -6.41 -6.32 7.39
CA ALA A 148 -5.90 -7.66 7.08
C ALA A 148 -5.82 -8.00 5.58
N THR A 149 -6.88 -7.73 4.83
CA THR A 149 -6.97 -8.03 3.39
C THR A 149 -7.24 -6.79 2.56
N HIS A 150 -6.85 -5.61 3.04
CA HIS A 150 -7.11 -4.33 2.39
C HIS A 150 -8.62 -4.06 2.15
N GLY A 151 -9.47 -4.56 3.05
CA GLY A 151 -10.92 -4.40 2.91
C GLY A 151 -11.35 -2.93 3.00
N TYR A 152 -12.24 -2.50 2.10
CA TYR A 152 -12.75 -1.12 2.05
C TYR A 152 -13.63 -0.80 3.28
N LEU A 153 -12.98 -0.41 4.39
CA LEU A 153 -13.59 -0.35 5.72
C LEU A 153 -14.90 0.43 5.79
N PRO A 154 -15.07 1.59 5.14
CA PRO A 154 -16.31 2.35 5.24
C PRO A 154 -17.56 1.59 4.78
N LEU A 155 -17.41 0.63 3.86
CA LEU A 155 -18.52 -0.12 3.27
C LEU A 155 -18.70 -1.54 3.85
N LEU A 156 -17.82 -1.98 4.76
CA LEU A 156 -18.05 -3.24 5.48
C LEU A 156 -19.31 -3.10 6.34
N GLY A 157 -20.28 -3.98 6.11
CA GLY A 157 -21.63 -3.84 6.67
C GLY A 157 -21.78 -4.20 8.14
N ARG A 158 -20.72 -4.70 8.78
CA ARG A 158 -20.69 -5.07 10.19
C ARG A 158 -19.45 -4.48 10.84
N ASP A 159 -19.61 -3.96 12.04
CA ASP A 159 -18.48 -3.37 12.77
C ASP A 159 -17.52 -4.47 13.25
N GLU A 160 -18.03 -5.68 13.52
CA GLU A 160 -17.23 -6.87 13.80
C GLU A 160 -16.28 -7.21 12.65
N SER A 161 -16.71 -7.04 11.40
CA SER A 161 -15.84 -7.25 10.24
C SER A 161 -14.68 -6.24 10.21
N ILE A 162 -14.93 -4.98 10.60
CA ILE A 162 -13.87 -3.97 10.71
C ILE A 162 -12.94 -4.32 11.88
N HIS A 163 -13.49 -4.69 13.05
CA HIS A 163 -12.68 -5.10 14.19
C HIS A 163 -11.78 -6.29 13.87
N LEU A 164 -12.28 -7.30 13.14
CA LEU A 164 -11.48 -8.45 12.72
C LEU A 164 -10.37 -8.04 11.74
N GLN A 165 -10.68 -7.18 10.76
CA GLN A 165 -9.67 -6.65 9.84
C GLN A 165 -8.54 -5.90 10.57
N LEU A 166 -8.87 -5.08 11.57
CA LEU A 166 -7.89 -4.31 12.35
C LEU A 166 -7.13 -5.16 13.36
N ARG A 167 -7.81 -6.05 14.10
CA ARG A 167 -7.17 -6.93 15.07
C ARG A 167 -6.17 -7.85 14.41
N THR A 168 -6.56 -8.49 13.30
CA THR A 168 -5.67 -9.34 12.51
C THR A 168 -4.49 -8.55 11.97
N ALA A 169 -4.70 -7.31 11.51
CA ALA A 169 -3.61 -6.45 11.05
C ALA A 169 -2.56 -6.17 12.13
N VAL A 170 -3.00 -5.87 13.36
CA VAL A 170 -2.11 -5.62 14.50
C VAL A 170 -1.37 -6.90 14.91
N GLU A 171 -2.07 -8.03 14.96
CA GLU A 171 -1.47 -9.33 15.33
C GLU A 171 -0.45 -9.81 14.29
N THR A 172 -0.79 -9.75 13.00
CA THR A 172 0.13 -10.11 11.92
C THR A 172 1.38 -9.23 11.96
N HIS A 173 1.22 -7.93 12.19
CA HIS A 173 2.35 -7.01 12.31
C HIS A 173 3.25 -7.35 13.51
N ARG A 174 2.67 -7.68 14.68
CA ARG A 174 3.44 -8.16 15.84
C ARG A 174 4.23 -9.42 15.54
N ARG A 175 3.59 -10.40 14.89
CA ARG A 175 4.21 -11.68 14.56
C ARG A 175 5.42 -11.53 13.63
N HIS A 176 5.34 -10.69 12.61
CA HIS A 176 6.40 -10.54 11.62
C HIS A 176 7.45 -9.49 11.98
N PHE A 177 7.07 -8.44 12.70
CA PHE A 177 7.95 -7.28 12.95
C PHE A 177 8.31 -7.08 14.43
N GLY A 178 7.79 -7.92 15.33
CA GLY A 178 8.16 -7.97 16.76
C GLY A 178 7.53 -6.89 17.64
N GLN A 179 6.73 -5.99 17.08
CA GLN A 179 6.07 -4.90 17.83
C GLN A 179 4.68 -4.59 17.26
N ALA A 180 3.85 -3.86 17.99
CA ALA A 180 2.58 -3.37 17.45
C ALA A 180 2.83 -2.20 16.48
N PRO A 181 2.07 -2.09 15.38
CA PRO A 181 2.13 -0.92 14.51
C PRO A 181 1.54 0.30 15.22
N ARG A 182 2.17 1.46 15.04
CA ARG A 182 1.62 2.75 15.50
C ARG A 182 0.74 3.39 14.43
N GLY A 183 1.17 3.30 13.17
CA GLY A 183 0.43 3.83 12.02
C GLY A 183 -0.35 2.77 11.25
N ILE A 184 -1.35 3.23 10.50
CA ILE A 184 -2.10 2.41 9.54
C ILE A 184 -2.33 3.15 8.22
N TRP A 185 -2.15 2.44 7.10
CA TRP A 185 -2.69 2.84 5.82
C TRP A 185 -4.15 2.38 5.72
N LEU A 186 -5.08 3.34 5.64
CA LEU A 186 -6.48 3.01 5.35
C LEU A 186 -6.61 2.64 3.87
N PRO A 187 -7.27 1.53 3.52
CA PRO A 187 -7.46 1.13 2.13
C PRO A 187 -8.09 2.25 1.32
N GLU A 188 -7.42 2.66 0.25
CA GLU A 188 -7.81 3.80 -0.61
C GLU A 188 -7.90 5.14 0.13
N CYS A 189 -7.20 5.30 1.25
CA CYS A 189 -7.38 6.43 2.19
C CYS A 189 -8.86 6.62 2.59
N ALA A 190 -9.66 5.55 2.54
CA ALA A 190 -11.10 5.62 2.71
C ALA A 190 -11.47 5.79 4.18
N TYR A 191 -12.03 6.95 4.48
CA TYR A 191 -12.39 7.36 5.83
C TYR A 191 -13.88 7.66 5.94
N ARG A 192 -14.45 7.37 7.11
CA ARG A 192 -15.78 7.86 7.50
C ARG A 192 -15.78 8.27 8.98
N PRO A 193 -16.42 9.40 9.33
CA PRO A 193 -16.64 9.74 10.73
C PRO A 193 -17.77 8.90 11.32
N ARG A 194 -18.07 9.12 12.60
CA ARG A 194 -19.29 8.64 13.24
C ARG A 194 -20.51 9.29 12.61
N TYR A 195 -21.49 8.48 12.24
CA TYR A 195 -22.70 8.92 11.55
C TYR A 195 -23.76 7.82 11.55
N GLU A 196 -25.00 8.22 11.25
CA GLU A 196 -26.07 7.28 10.93
C GLU A 196 -25.86 6.73 9.52
N TRP A 197 -25.86 5.41 9.39
CA TRP A 197 -25.53 4.71 8.15
C TRP A 197 -26.60 3.70 7.77
N THR A 198 -26.78 3.52 6.45
CA THR A 198 -27.53 2.42 5.84
C THR A 198 -26.61 1.64 4.90
N PRO A 199 -26.72 0.30 4.81
CA PRO A 199 -26.02 -0.49 3.81
C PRO A 199 -26.28 0.01 2.39
N PRO A 200 -25.27 0.07 1.52
CA PRO A 200 -25.46 0.44 0.13
C PRO A 200 -26.11 -0.68 -0.69
N SER A 201 -26.04 -1.93 -0.22
CA SER A 201 -26.52 -3.11 -0.93
C SER A 201 -27.03 -4.19 0.05
N GLY A 202 -27.69 -5.22 -0.49
CA GLY A 202 -28.24 -6.32 0.30
C GLY A 202 -29.66 -6.08 0.82
N ARG A 203 -30.17 -7.04 1.58
CA ARG A 203 -31.57 -7.06 2.08
C ARG A 203 -31.92 -5.87 2.96
N ASP A 204 -30.91 -5.31 3.60
CA ASP A 204 -30.99 -4.25 4.60
C ASP A 204 -30.83 -2.84 4.00
N SER A 205 -30.48 -2.75 2.72
CA SER A 205 -30.27 -1.48 2.01
C SER A 205 -31.54 -0.62 2.02
N GLY A 206 -31.43 0.61 2.54
CA GLY A 206 -32.52 1.57 2.63
C GLY A 206 -33.59 1.25 3.68
N ARG A 207 -33.46 0.14 4.41
CA ARG A 207 -34.47 -0.35 5.36
C ARG A 207 -34.05 -0.18 6.81
N VAL A 208 -32.76 -0.33 7.09
CA VAL A 208 -32.19 -0.17 8.43
C VAL A 208 -31.20 0.98 8.44
N ARG A 209 -31.22 1.71 9.56
CA ARG A 209 -30.28 2.77 9.87
C ARG A 209 -29.78 2.61 11.28
N TRP A 210 -28.48 2.77 11.46
CA TRP A 210 -27.88 2.75 12.79
C TRP A 210 -26.66 3.66 12.84
N VAL A 211 -26.33 4.13 14.03
CA VAL A 211 -25.13 4.92 14.26
C VAL A 211 -23.93 3.98 14.27
N ARG A 212 -22.93 4.29 13.45
CA ARG A 212 -21.65 3.57 13.42
C ARG A 212 -20.54 4.42 14.02
N PRO A 213 -19.61 3.83 14.79
CA PRO A 213 -18.41 4.53 15.25
C PRO A 213 -17.57 4.99 14.06
N GLY A 214 -16.93 6.14 14.16
CA GLY A 214 -15.96 6.63 13.19
C GLY A 214 -14.76 5.69 13.06
N ILE A 215 -14.09 5.74 11.92
CA ILE A 215 -12.90 4.89 11.70
C ILE A 215 -11.84 5.16 12.76
N GLU A 216 -11.61 6.43 13.12
CA GLU A 216 -10.65 6.83 14.16
C GLU A 216 -10.98 6.28 15.55
N GLU A 217 -12.25 6.07 15.87
CA GLU A 217 -12.68 5.42 17.11
C GLU A 217 -12.25 3.94 17.12
N LEU A 218 -12.47 3.27 15.99
CA LEU A 218 -12.08 1.88 15.79
C LEU A 218 -10.56 1.71 15.78
N LEU A 219 -9.83 2.66 15.17
CA LEU A 219 -8.36 2.67 15.20
C LEU A 219 -7.83 2.80 16.63
N ALA A 220 -8.36 3.75 17.39
CA ALA A 220 -7.97 3.97 18.79
C ALA A 220 -8.21 2.73 19.66
N ALA A 221 -9.31 2.01 19.44
CA ALA A 221 -9.61 0.76 20.15
C ALA A 221 -8.58 -0.36 19.91
N HIS A 222 -7.80 -0.29 18.82
CA HIS A 222 -6.72 -1.23 18.51
C HIS A 222 -5.31 -0.64 18.72
N GLY A 223 -5.22 0.53 19.36
CA GLY A 223 -3.94 1.20 19.64
C GLY A 223 -3.25 1.80 18.42
N LEU A 224 -3.98 2.03 17.33
CA LEU A 224 -3.47 2.67 16.11
C LEU A 224 -3.57 4.20 16.28
N GLU A 225 -2.42 4.86 16.24
CA GLU A 225 -2.26 6.27 16.62
C GLU A 225 -2.51 7.23 15.46
N TYR A 226 -2.17 6.83 14.23
CA TYR A 226 -2.24 7.71 13.07
C TYR A 226 -2.53 6.98 11.76
N PHE A 227 -3.00 7.72 10.76
CA PHE A 227 -3.29 7.23 9.42
C PHE A 227 -3.03 8.30 8.34
N VAL A 228 -3.03 7.88 7.08
CA VAL A 228 -2.95 8.77 5.91
C VAL A 228 -4.33 9.03 5.34
N ALA A 229 -4.62 10.29 5.03
CA ALA A 229 -5.86 10.78 4.44
C ALA A 229 -5.57 11.66 3.22
N ASP A 230 -6.55 11.78 2.33
CA ASP A 230 -6.39 12.60 1.13
C ASP A 230 -6.70 14.09 1.37
N ALA A 231 -6.12 14.96 0.55
CA ALA A 231 -6.17 16.41 0.70
C ALA A 231 -7.59 16.98 0.69
N HIS A 232 -8.50 16.40 -0.09
CA HIS A 232 -9.88 16.90 -0.21
C HIS A 232 -10.66 16.86 1.11
N LEU A 233 -10.33 15.90 1.99
CA LEU A 233 -10.97 15.75 3.31
C LEU A 233 -10.72 16.96 4.24
N VAL A 234 -9.61 17.69 4.04
CA VAL A 234 -9.26 18.88 4.84
C VAL A 234 -9.41 20.19 4.09
N SER A 235 -9.37 20.14 2.76
CA SER A 235 -9.41 21.32 1.89
C SER A 235 -10.83 21.82 1.63
N ALA A 236 -11.87 21.01 1.92
CA ALA A 236 -13.24 21.23 1.44
C ALA A 236 -13.30 21.50 -0.08
N GLY A 237 -12.36 20.91 -0.82
CA GLY A 237 -12.18 21.05 -2.26
C GLY A 237 -12.40 19.72 -2.98
N PRO A 238 -12.34 19.70 -4.32
CA PRO A 238 -12.50 18.47 -5.08
C PRO A 238 -11.39 17.44 -4.77
N PRO A 239 -11.66 16.13 -4.88
CA PRO A 239 -10.65 15.08 -4.79
C PRO A 239 -9.52 15.31 -5.80
N VAL A 240 -8.27 15.03 -5.40
CA VAL A 240 -7.08 15.24 -6.24
C VAL A 240 -7.08 14.28 -7.44
N PHE A 241 -7.58 13.07 -7.25
CA PHE A 241 -7.78 12.07 -8.30
C PHE A 241 -9.12 11.38 -8.08
N LEU A 242 -9.91 11.20 -9.14
CA LEU A 242 -11.00 10.23 -9.14
C LEU A 242 -10.59 9.05 -10.02
N TYR A 243 -10.71 7.82 -9.51
CA TYR A 243 -10.45 6.62 -10.31
C TYR A 243 -11.32 6.56 -11.59
N ARG A 244 -12.50 7.22 -11.57
CA ARG A 244 -13.38 7.38 -12.75
C ARG A 244 -12.74 8.15 -13.91
N ASP A 245 -11.73 8.98 -13.64
CA ASP A 245 -11.04 9.75 -14.67
C ASP A 245 -10.11 8.83 -15.50
N PHE A 246 -9.84 7.62 -15.01
CA PHE A 246 -9.01 6.60 -15.65
C PHE A 246 -9.81 5.42 -16.23
N VAL A 247 -11.12 5.32 -15.92
CA VAL A 247 -12.00 4.26 -16.40
C VAL A 247 -13.30 4.89 -16.93
N PRO A 248 -13.63 4.76 -18.23
CA PRO A 248 -14.88 5.29 -18.76
C PRO A 248 -16.07 4.53 -18.18
N LEU A 249 -16.61 5.04 -17.07
CA LEU A 249 -17.85 4.55 -16.47
C LEU A 249 -19.04 5.02 -17.31
N LYS A 250 -19.95 4.09 -17.63
CA LYS A 250 -21.22 4.41 -18.29
C LYS A 250 -22.12 5.21 -17.33
N ALA A 251 -22.32 6.47 -17.72
CA ALA A 251 -23.23 7.47 -17.15
C ALA A 251 -22.89 7.97 -15.73
N PRO A 252 -22.91 9.29 -15.50
CA PRO A 252 -22.85 9.83 -14.14
C PRO A 252 -24.13 9.41 -13.41
N ARG A 253 -23.98 8.75 -12.26
CA ARG A 253 -25.06 8.75 -11.27
C ARG A 253 -25.08 10.14 -10.66
N ASP A 254 -26.25 10.79 -10.65
CA ASP A 254 -26.50 11.99 -9.86
C ASP A 254 -26.34 11.63 -8.38
N GLU A 255 -25.10 11.69 -7.89
CA GLU A 255 -24.82 11.63 -6.47
C GLU A 255 -25.19 12.99 -5.89
N PRO A 256 -26.16 13.08 -4.95
CA PRO A 256 -26.43 14.33 -4.28
C PRO A 256 -25.14 14.79 -3.62
N ALA A 257 -24.72 16.02 -3.92
CA ALA A 257 -23.57 16.64 -3.30
C ALA A 257 -23.72 16.48 -1.78
N SER A 258 -22.85 15.66 -1.16
CA SER A 258 -22.84 15.56 0.29
C SER A 258 -22.55 16.96 0.80
N SER A 259 -23.49 17.55 1.51
CA SER A 259 -23.31 18.83 2.18
C SER A 259 -22.29 18.62 3.30
N VAL A 260 -21.00 18.65 2.95
CA VAL A 260 -19.94 18.75 3.93
C VAL A 260 -20.21 20.06 4.68
N PRO A 261 -20.51 20.03 5.98
CA PRO A 261 -20.77 21.25 6.74
C PRO A 261 -19.58 22.18 6.55
N GLY A 262 -19.82 23.41 6.09
CA GLY A 262 -18.79 24.35 5.66
C GLY A 262 -17.65 24.48 6.66
N THR A 263 -16.58 23.71 6.44
CA THR A 263 -15.35 23.82 7.21
C THR A 263 -14.44 24.80 6.47
N LYS A 264 -13.86 25.73 7.22
CA LYS A 264 -12.77 26.58 6.73
C LYS A 264 -11.68 25.67 6.14
N ALA A 265 -11.30 25.90 4.89
CA ALA A 265 -10.25 25.15 4.22
C ALA A 265 -8.99 25.09 5.11
N ARG A 266 -8.48 23.89 5.34
CA ARG A 266 -7.31 23.64 6.17
C ARG A 266 -6.12 23.22 5.29
N SER A 267 -4.91 23.49 5.76
CA SER A 267 -3.68 23.18 5.01
C SER A 267 -3.37 21.68 5.03
N PRO A 268 -2.94 21.05 3.92
CA PRO A 268 -2.44 19.67 3.94
C PRO A 268 -1.08 19.54 4.66
N TYR A 269 -0.40 20.65 4.96
CA TYR A 269 0.94 20.68 5.55
C TYR A 269 0.95 20.63 7.09
N ALA A 270 -0.15 20.20 7.70
CA ALA A 270 -0.26 20.00 9.14
C ALA A 270 -0.93 18.65 9.44
N PRO A 271 -0.50 17.93 10.50
CA PRO A 271 -1.23 16.79 10.99
C PRO A 271 -2.49 17.23 11.76
N TYR A 272 -3.57 16.45 11.67
CA TYR A 272 -4.83 16.74 12.35
C TYR A 272 -5.20 15.63 13.32
N ARG A 273 -5.45 15.97 14.59
CA ARG A 273 -6.12 15.05 15.51
C ARG A 273 -7.59 14.98 15.14
N VAL A 274 -8.06 13.80 14.74
CA VAL A 274 -9.44 13.54 14.33
C VAL A 274 -10.21 12.92 15.50
N ALA A 275 -11.42 13.41 15.73
CA ALA A 275 -12.35 12.92 16.74
C ALA A 275 -13.80 13.14 16.28
N SER A 276 -14.63 12.10 16.33
CA SER A 276 -16.05 12.21 16.02
C SER A 276 -16.86 12.81 17.17
N ARG A 277 -17.84 13.64 16.83
CA ARG A 277 -18.77 14.21 17.82
C ARG A 277 -19.60 13.10 18.47
N GLY A 278 -19.55 13.02 19.80
CA GLY A 278 -20.25 12.00 20.58
C GLY A 278 -19.65 10.58 20.44
N GLY A 279 -18.48 10.46 19.82
CA GLY A 279 -17.67 9.24 19.78
C GLY A 279 -16.61 9.21 20.87
N ALA A 280 -15.87 8.11 20.95
CA ALA A 280 -14.74 7.91 21.84
C ALA A 280 -13.49 7.49 21.05
N GLY A 281 -12.33 8.04 21.43
CA GLY A 281 -11.07 7.76 20.74
C GLY A 281 -10.72 8.81 19.69
N THR A 282 -9.44 8.87 19.36
CA THR A 282 -8.88 9.81 18.38
C THR A 282 -7.73 9.16 17.65
N ALA A 283 -7.50 9.55 16.40
CA ALA A 283 -6.28 9.24 15.65
C ALA A 283 -5.77 10.49 14.93
N VAL A 284 -4.48 10.53 14.61
CA VAL A 284 -3.86 11.62 13.85
C VAL A 284 -3.93 11.31 12.35
N ALA A 285 -4.48 12.23 11.57
CA ALA A 285 -4.46 12.17 10.11
C ALA A 285 -3.28 12.98 9.56
N PHE A 286 -2.42 12.32 8.79
CA PHE A 286 -1.46 12.96 7.89
C PHE A 286 -2.10 13.10 6.50
N ILE A 287 -1.92 14.26 5.88
CA ILE A 287 -2.63 14.58 4.65
C ILE A 287 -1.68 14.47 3.45
N ARG A 288 -2.12 13.76 2.41
CA ARG A 288 -1.39 13.66 1.14
C ARG A 288 -1.11 15.06 0.57
N ASP A 289 0.15 15.33 0.23
CA ASP A 289 0.52 16.59 -0.42
C ASP A 289 0.13 16.54 -1.92
N PRO A 290 -0.77 17.43 -2.38
CA PRO A 290 -1.23 17.41 -3.77
C PRO A 290 -0.11 17.77 -4.76
N ARG A 291 0.85 18.61 -4.37
CA ARG A 291 1.90 19.09 -5.28
C ARG A 291 2.88 17.99 -5.66
N THR A 292 3.47 17.33 -4.66
CA THR A 292 4.38 16.20 -4.90
C THR A 292 3.67 15.00 -5.52
N THR A 293 2.39 14.78 -5.20
CA THR A 293 1.62 13.70 -5.83
C THR A 293 1.44 13.97 -7.33
N LEU A 294 1.00 15.17 -7.74
CA LEU A 294 0.87 15.51 -9.17
C LEU A 294 2.20 15.47 -9.91
N GLN A 295 3.31 15.85 -9.25
CA GLN A 295 4.64 15.82 -9.85
C GLN A 295 5.11 14.41 -10.24
N VAL A 296 4.60 13.35 -9.56
CA VAL A 296 5.00 11.96 -9.78
C VAL A 296 3.92 11.15 -10.51
N TRP A 297 2.63 11.45 -10.29
CA TRP A 297 1.50 10.68 -10.80
C TRP A 297 0.81 11.29 -12.02
N SER A 298 1.13 12.53 -12.42
CA SER A 298 0.55 13.12 -13.63
C SER A 298 0.96 12.34 -14.86
N ARG A 299 0.00 12.05 -15.74
CA ARG A 299 0.26 11.50 -17.08
C ARG A 299 0.58 12.60 -18.12
N GLU A 300 0.16 13.83 -17.84
CA GLU A 300 0.14 14.95 -18.81
C GLU A 300 1.27 15.96 -18.58
N HIS A 301 2.21 15.66 -17.69
CA HIS A 301 3.40 16.45 -17.43
C HIS A 301 4.64 15.58 -17.32
#